data_AF-A0AAD6KAJ8-F1
#
_entry.id   AF-A0AAD6KAJ8-F1
#
_cell.length_a   1.000
_cell.length_b   1.000
_cell.length_c   1.000
_cell.angle_alpha   90.00
_cell.angle_beta   90.00
_cell.angle_gamma   90.00
#
_symmetry.space_group_name_H-M   'P 1'
#
loop_
_entity.id
_entity.type
_entity.pdbx_description
1 polymer ?
#
loop_
_entity_poly.entity_id
_entity_poly.type
_entity_poly.pdbx_seq_one_letter_code
_entity_poly.pdbx_strand_id
1 'polypeptide(L)'
;MKGYGYFGIMFFCLSVFMGSTGAQLQMECIFHDCFVRGCDASVLLNTTSSSNQTEKVAAPNLTLRGFDFIEKIKSLLEAACPAVVSCADIVALVARDAVVATGGPFWRVPTGRRDGTVSRSSEALSKYPTSNKQLHQSADTFC
;
A
#
# COMPACT_ATOMS: atom_id res chain seq x y z
N MET A 1 -1.92 -18.65 -18.02
CA MET A 1 -3.06 -19.28 -17.32
C MET A 1 -3.01 -19.16 -15.78
N LYS A 2 -2.09 -18.38 -15.17
CA LYS A 2 -1.95 -18.24 -13.69
C LYS A 2 -2.86 -17.17 -13.03
N GLY A 3 -3.71 -16.47 -13.79
CA GLY A 3 -4.48 -15.31 -13.31
C GLY A 3 -5.77 -15.62 -12.54
N TYR A 4 -6.33 -16.82 -12.69
CA TYR A 4 -7.65 -17.15 -12.11
C TYR A 4 -7.62 -17.46 -10.60
N GLY A 5 -6.51 -18.01 -10.08
CA GLY A 5 -6.37 -18.23 -8.63
C GLY A 5 -6.22 -16.93 -7.83
N TYR A 6 -5.48 -15.97 -8.40
CA TYR A 6 -5.28 -14.64 -7.81
C TYR A 6 -6.59 -13.84 -7.74
N PHE A 7 -7.36 -13.87 -8.84
CA PHE A 7 -8.65 -13.17 -8.92
C PHE A 7 -9.67 -13.76 -7.93
N GLY A 8 -9.69 -15.09 -7.75
CA GLY A 8 -10.57 -15.74 -6.78
C GLY A 8 -10.25 -15.42 -5.31
N ILE A 9 -8.96 -15.41 -4.94
CA ILE A 9 -8.53 -15.07 -3.56
C ILE A 9 -8.81 -13.59 -3.24
N MET A 10 -8.56 -12.68 -4.19
CA MET A 10 -8.86 -11.26 -4.02
C MET A 10 -10.37 -11.00 -3.93
N PHE A 11 -11.18 -11.65 -4.79
CA PHE A 11 -12.64 -11.53 -4.76
C PHE A 11 -13.25 -12.10 -3.46
N PHE A 12 -12.66 -13.16 -2.90
CA PHE A 12 -13.08 -13.72 -1.62
C PHE A 12 -12.64 -12.87 -0.42
N CYS A 13 -11.48 -12.20 -0.48
CA CYS A 13 -11.08 -11.24 0.56
C CYS A 13 -11.96 -9.98 0.57
N LEU A 14 -12.36 -9.50 -0.61
CA LEU A 14 -13.31 -8.39 -0.79
C LEU A 14 -14.62 -8.60 -0.04
N SER A 15 -15.24 -9.78 -0.16
CA SER A 15 -16.54 -10.07 0.43
C SER A 15 -16.51 -10.26 1.96
N VAL A 16 -15.33 -10.55 2.53
CA VAL A 16 -15.19 -10.86 3.96
C VAL A 16 -14.62 -9.68 4.78
N PHE A 17 -13.83 -8.79 4.17
CA PHE A 17 -13.13 -7.72 4.91
C PHE A 17 -13.37 -6.29 4.41
N MET A 18 -13.87 -6.08 3.19
CA MET A 18 -14.02 -4.73 2.61
C MET A 18 -15.43 -4.18 2.83
N GLY A 19 -15.73 -3.81 4.07
CA GLY A 19 -16.74 -2.78 4.34
C GLY A 19 -16.27 -1.39 3.85
N SER A 20 -17.13 -0.37 3.90
CA SER A 20 -16.83 0.99 3.44
C SER A 20 -15.55 1.59 4.06
N THR A 21 -15.25 1.25 5.32
CA THR A 21 -14.04 1.68 6.03
C THR A 21 -12.78 0.96 5.56
N GLY A 22 -12.88 -0.31 5.15
CA GLY A 22 -11.73 -1.10 4.66
C GLY A 22 -11.22 -0.59 3.32
N ALA A 23 -12.10 -0.09 2.46
CA ALA A 23 -11.74 0.46 1.15
C ALA A 23 -10.89 1.75 1.28
N GLN A 24 -11.23 2.63 2.20
CA GLN A 24 -10.52 3.90 2.40
C GLN A 24 -9.08 3.70 2.88
N LEU A 25 -8.85 2.73 3.78
CA LEU A 25 -7.52 2.45 4.33
C LEU A 25 -6.50 2.01 3.26
N GLN A 26 -6.96 1.31 2.23
CA GLN A 26 -6.10 0.80 1.17
C GLN A 26 -5.66 1.90 0.19
N MET A 27 -6.54 2.88 -0.04
CA MET A 27 -6.22 4.06 -0.83
C MET A 27 -5.21 4.97 -0.13
N GLU A 28 -5.33 5.12 1.20
CA GLU A 28 -4.35 5.83 2.00
C GLU A 28 -3.00 5.10 1.98
N CYS A 29 -2.99 3.78 2.15
CA CYS A 29 -1.75 2.99 2.14
C CYS A 29 -0.99 3.11 0.81
N ILE A 30 -1.66 2.95 -0.34
CA ILE A 30 -0.99 3.07 -1.65
C ILE A 30 -0.48 4.49 -1.91
N PHE A 31 -1.24 5.51 -1.49
CA PHE A 31 -0.78 6.90 -1.61
C PHE A 31 0.49 7.09 -0.80
N HIS A 32 0.49 6.61 0.45
CA HIS A 32 1.62 6.81 1.33
C HIS A 32 2.88 6.05 0.88
N ASP A 33 2.70 4.83 0.37
CA ASP A 33 3.78 4.04 -0.21
C ASP A 33 4.38 4.75 -1.44
N CYS A 34 3.54 5.10 -2.42
CA CYS A 34 4.02 5.69 -3.67
C CYS A 34 4.68 7.08 -3.51
N PHE A 35 4.38 7.83 -2.45
CA PHE A 35 4.93 9.16 -2.21
C PHE A 35 6.39 9.12 -1.72
N VAL A 36 6.80 8.03 -1.09
CA VAL A 36 8.13 7.85 -0.51
C VAL A 36 8.87 6.81 -1.32
N ARG A 37 9.91 7.22 -2.06
CA ARG A 37 10.75 6.33 -2.91
C ARG A 37 10.02 5.55 -4.03
N GLY A 38 8.70 5.70 -4.16
CA GLY A 38 7.88 5.05 -5.18
C GLY A 38 7.08 3.89 -4.61
N CYS A 39 6.26 3.24 -5.45
CA CYS A 39 5.36 2.17 -4.99
C CYS A 39 6.14 0.83 -4.83
N ASP A 40 6.86 0.67 -3.73
CA ASP A 40 7.70 -0.50 -3.44
C ASP A 40 7.34 -1.21 -2.13
N ALA A 41 6.22 -0.91 -1.50
CA ALA A 41 5.80 -1.47 -0.21
C ALA A 41 6.77 -1.22 0.96
N SER A 42 7.68 -0.23 0.88
CA SER A 42 8.58 0.14 1.97
C SER A 42 7.83 0.55 3.25
N VAL A 43 6.60 1.05 3.11
CA VAL A 43 5.75 1.46 4.25
C VAL A 43 5.32 0.26 5.12
N LEU A 44 5.31 -0.95 4.56
CA LEU A 44 4.91 -2.17 5.25
C LEU A 44 6.05 -2.75 6.13
N LEU A 45 7.29 -2.27 5.96
CA LEU A 45 8.45 -2.80 6.68
C LEU A 45 8.39 -2.45 8.17
N ASN A 46 8.52 -3.48 9.00
CA ASN A 46 8.60 -3.34 10.46
C ASN A 46 10.05 -3.07 10.90
N THR A 47 10.20 -2.44 12.07
CA THR A 47 11.50 -2.10 12.65
C THR A 47 12.30 -3.37 12.97
N THR A 48 13.43 -3.56 12.29
CA THR A 48 14.31 -4.74 12.49
C THR A 48 15.38 -4.49 13.56
N SER A 49 15.66 -3.23 13.91
CA SER A 49 16.65 -2.84 14.91
C SER A 49 16.26 -1.51 15.54
N SER A 50 16.51 -1.34 16.85
CA SER A 50 16.07 -0.21 17.67
C SER A 50 16.57 1.17 17.22
N SER A 51 17.57 1.26 16.34
CA SER A 51 18.10 2.54 15.85
C SER A 51 17.50 3.03 14.52
N ASN A 52 16.74 2.19 13.80
CA ASN A 52 16.20 2.55 12.48
C ASN A 52 14.69 2.74 12.58
N GLN A 53 14.26 4.00 12.60
CA GLN A 53 12.84 4.36 12.51
C GLN A 53 12.33 4.12 11.09
N THR A 54 11.34 3.24 10.93
CA THR A 54 10.71 2.95 9.65
C THR A 54 9.69 4.03 9.27
N GLU A 55 9.26 4.03 8.02
CA GLU A 55 8.19 4.91 7.54
C GLU A 55 6.91 4.75 8.34
N LYS A 56 6.61 3.54 8.82
CA LYS A 56 5.41 3.21 9.60
C LYS A 56 5.27 4.04 10.88
N VAL A 57 6.37 4.50 11.48
CA VAL A 57 6.36 5.32 12.70
C VAL A 57 6.51 6.82 12.42
N ALA A 58 6.61 7.23 11.15
CA ALA A 58 6.65 8.63 10.79
C ALA A 58 5.30 9.29 11.10
N ALA A 59 5.32 10.52 11.63
CA ALA A 59 4.12 11.31 11.93
C ALA A 59 3.01 11.27 10.85
N PRO A 60 3.31 11.41 9.53
CA PRO A 60 2.27 11.32 8.49
C PRO A 60 1.65 9.92 8.34
N ASN A 61 2.36 8.86 8.72
CA ASN A 61 1.94 7.48 8.52
C ASN A 61 1.25 6.86 9.74
N LEU A 62 1.20 7.58 10.88
CA LEU A 62 0.57 7.10 12.11
C LEU A 62 -0.94 6.87 11.98
N THR A 63 -1.58 7.47 10.97
CA THR A 63 -3.01 7.29 10.68
C THR A 63 -3.30 6.03 9.87
N LEU A 64 -2.28 5.43 9.24
CA LEU A 64 -2.43 4.24 8.40
C LEU A 64 -2.85 3.03 9.26
N ARG A 65 -3.84 2.28 8.77
CA ARG A 65 -4.34 1.04 9.38
C ARG A 65 -4.52 -0.03 8.31
N GLY A 66 -4.68 -1.28 8.74
CA GLY A 66 -4.96 -2.39 7.83
C GLY A 66 -3.72 -3.14 7.30
N PHE A 67 -2.56 -2.96 7.93
CA PHE A 67 -1.35 -3.74 7.63
C PHE A 67 -1.57 -5.25 7.76
N ASP A 68 -2.27 -5.68 8.82
CA ASP A 68 -2.57 -7.10 9.09
C ASP A 68 -3.36 -7.78 7.95
N PHE A 69 -4.19 -7.00 7.26
CA PHE A 69 -4.96 -7.49 6.11
C PHE A 69 -4.05 -7.81 4.93
N ILE A 70 -3.08 -6.95 4.66
CA ILE A 70 -2.08 -7.15 3.59
C ILE A 70 -1.20 -8.35 3.93
N GLU A 71 -0.77 -8.50 5.19
CA GLU A 71 -0.01 -9.66 5.67
C GLU A 71 -0.80 -10.97 5.49
N LYS A 72 -2.11 -10.94 5.80
CA LYS A 72 -2.99 -12.10 5.59
C LYS A 72 -3.14 -12.46 4.11
N ILE A 73 -3.33 -11.48 3.23
CA ILE A 73 -3.36 -11.75 1.77
C ILE A 73 -2.03 -12.32 1.31
N LYS A 74 -0.91 -11.73 1.73
CA LYS A 74 0.42 -12.20 1.37
C LYS A 74 0.65 -13.65 1.80
N SER A 75 0.27 -14.02 3.03
CA SER A 75 0.43 -15.41 3.50
C SER A 75 -0.41 -16.41 2.69
N LEU A 76 -1.65 -16.06 2.33
CA LEU A 76 -2.49 -16.90 1.46
C LEU A 76 -1.89 -17.03 0.05
N LEU A 77 -1.36 -15.95 -0.49
CA LEU A 77 -0.70 -15.94 -1.80
C LEU A 77 0.61 -16.72 -1.80
N GLU A 78 1.42 -16.62 -0.75
CA GLU A 78 2.65 -17.40 -0.62
C GLU A 78 2.36 -18.90 -0.48
N ALA A 79 1.24 -19.27 0.17
CA ALA A 79 0.80 -20.66 0.26
C ALA A 79 0.36 -21.23 -1.11
N ALA A 80 -0.22 -20.39 -1.98
CA ALA A 80 -0.69 -20.80 -3.30
C ALA A 80 0.39 -20.69 -4.40
N CYS A 81 1.21 -19.64 -4.34
CA CYS A 81 2.23 -19.29 -5.32
C CYS A 81 3.44 -18.60 -4.65
N PRO A 82 4.41 -19.37 -4.14
CA PRO A 82 5.53 -18.82 -3.37
C PRO A 82 6.43 -17.94 -4.22
N ALA A 83 6.81 -16.77 -3.68
CA ALA A 83 7.71 -15.78 -4.27
C ALA A 83 7.32 -15.26 -5.67
N VAL A 84 6.03 -15.33 -6.03
CA VAL A 84 5.55 -14.85 -7.34
C VAL A 84 5.05 -13.40 -7.28
N VAL A 85 4.40 -13.02 -6.19
CA VAL A 85 3.65 -11.76 -6.09
C VAL A 85 4.30 -10.86 -5.05
N SER A 86 4.68 -9.65 -5.45
CA SER A 86 5.24 -8.64 -4.54
C SER A 86 4.16 -8.04 -3.64
N CYS A 87 4.56 -7.62 -2.43
CA CYS A 87 3.70 -6.83 -1.55
C CYS A 87 3.24 -5.53 -2.21
N ALA A 88 4.10 -4.90 -3.00
CA ALA A 88 3.77 -3.69 -3.75
C ALA A 88 2.61 -3.91 -4.75
N ASP A 89 2.60 -5.04 -5.46
CA ASP A 89 1.49 -5.36 -6.36
C ASP A 89 0.21 -5.74 -5.59
N ILE A 90 0.33 -6.38 -4.42
CA ILE A 90 -0.82 -6.67 -3.56
C ILE A 90 -1.51 -5.36 -3.16
N VAL A 91 -0.76 -4.39 -2.63
CA VAL A 91 -1.31 -3.08 -2.23
C VAL A 91 -2.00 -2.39 -3.41
N ALA A 92 -1.37 -2.41 -4.59
CA ALA A 92 -1.93 -1.78 -5.79
C ALA A 92 -3.24 -2.45 -6.26
N LEU A 93 -3.31 -3.78 -6.21
CA LEU A 93 -4.49 -4.53 -6.63
C LEU A 93 -5.63 -4.41 -5.63
N VAL A 94 -5.31 -4.44 -4.33
CA VAL A 94 -6.26 -4.21 -3.23
C VAL A 94 -6.85 -2.80 -3.30
N ALA A 95 -6.05 -1.77 -3.56
CA ALA A 95 -6.54 -0.41 -3.72
C ALA A 95 -7.52 -0.26 -4.90
N ARG A 96 -7.22 -0.87 -6.06
CA ARG A 96 -8.16 -0.89 -7.18
C ARG A 96 -9.44 -1.64 -6.83
N ASP A 97 -9.32 -2.77 -6.16
CA ASP A 97 -10.46 -3.57 -5.71
C ASP A 97 -11.33 -2.81 -4.70
N ALA A 98 -10.73 -1.95 -3.87
CA ALA A 98 -11.44 -1.04 -2.97
C ALA A 98 -12.27 0.00 -3.71
N VAL A 99 -11.74 0.55 -4.81
CA VAL A 99 -12.50 1.49 -5.65
C VAL A 99 -13.65 0.79 -6.35
N VAL A 100 -13.45 -0.42 -6.88
CA VAL A 100 -14.53 -1.20 -7.50
C VAL A 100 -15.61 -1.56 -6.47
N ALA A 101 -15.22 -1.95 -5.25
CA ALA A 101 -16.14 -2.29 -4.16
C ALA A 101 -17.04 -1.13 -3.73
N THR A 102 -16.52 0.10 -3.82
CA THR A 102 -17.25 1.33 -3.47
C THR A 102 -18.08 1.90 -4.63
N GLY A 103 -18.18 1.17 -5.76
CA GLY A 103 -18.95 1.57 -6.94
C GLY A 103 -18.17 2.40 -7.95
N GLY A 104 -16.85 2.51 -7.80
CA GLY A 104 -15.97 3.17 -8.76
C GLY A 104 -15.67 2.33 -10.01
N PRO A 105 -14.94 2.88 -10.99
CA PRO A 105 -14.63 2.20 -12.24
C PRO A 105 -13.66 1.04 -12.02
N PHE A 106 -13.74 0.03 -12.88
CA PHE A 106 -12.70 -1.00 -12.97
C PHE A 106 -11.62 -0.57 -13.96
N TRP A 107 -10.36 -0.74 -13.58
CA TRP A 107 -9.23 -0.63 -14.49
C TRP A 107 -8.23 -1.76 -14.25
N ARG A 108 -7.43 -2.06 -15.28
CA ARG A 108 -6.32 -3.00 -15.16
C ARG A 108 -5.12 -2.29 -14.55
N VAL A 109 -4.78 -2.66 -13.32
CA VAL A 109 -3.55 -2.17 -12.67
C VAL A 109 -2.34 -2.83 -13.35
N PRO A 110 -1.33 -2.06 -13.79
CA PRO A 110 -0.08 -2.64 -14.26
C PRO A 110 0.62 -3.33 -13.08
N THR A 111 1.02 -4.60 -13.25
CA THR A 111 1.74 -5.39 -12.24
C THR A 111 3.20 -5.58 -12.63
N GLY A 112 4.01 -6.08 -11.70
CA GLY A 112 5.46 -6.25 -11.85
C GLY A 112 6.28 -5.34 -10.94
N ARG A 113 5.66 -4.68 -9.96
CA ARG A 113 6.39 -3.92 -8.93
C ARG A 113 7.24 -4.87 -8.09
N ARG A 114 8.33 -4.36 -7.54
CA ARG A 114 9.24 -5.12 -6.66
C ARG A 114 9.23 -4.50 -5.27
N ASP A 115 9.39 -5.35 -4.27
CA ASP A 115 9.40 -4.92 -2.88
C ASP A 115 10.72 -4.22 -2.54
N GLY A 116 10.62 -3.06 -1.90
CA GLY A 116 11.70 -2.27 -1.36
C GLY A 116 12.29 -2.91 -0.10
N THR A 117 13.56 -2.64 0.16
CA THR A 117 14.29 -3.17 1.33
C THR A 117 14.69 -2.07 2.32
N VAL A 118 14.36 -0.82 2.02
CA VAL A 118 14.75 0.36 2.79
C VAL A 118 13.49 1.10 3.19
N SER A 119 13.32 1.32 4.49
CA SER A 119 12.22 2.13 5.04
C SER A 119 12.78 3.14 6.04
N ARG A 120 12.55 4.43 5.82
CA ARG A 120 13.13 5.51 6.64
C ARG A 120 12.10 6.58 6.99
N SER A 121 11.88 6.79 8.29
CA SER A 121 10.94 7.82 8.79
C SER A 121 11.28 9.24 8.29
N SER A 122 12.57 9.56 8.19
CA SER A 122 13.07 10.86 7.71
C SER A 122 12.67 11.15 6.26
N GLU A 123 12.61 10.13 5.40
CA GLU A 123 12.19 10.31 4.00
C GLU A 123 10.70 10.63 3.92
N ALA A 124 9.86 9.90 4.67
CA ALA A 124 8.45 10.22 4.82
C ALA A 124 8.25 11.67 5.29
N LEU A 125 8.88 12.07 6.41
CA LEU A 125 8.78 13.43 6.95
C LEU A 125 9.20 14.52 5.95
N SER A 126 10.20 14.27 5.11
CA SER A 126 10.68 15.24 4.12
C SER A 126 9.77 15.39 2.91
N LYS A 127 9.08 14.31 2.52
CA LYS A 127 8.29 14.25 1.29
C LYS A 127 6.87 14.75 1.45
N TYR A 128 6.24 14.56 2.61
CA TYR A 128 4.87 15.05 2.79
C TYR A 128 4.81 16.58 2.91
N PRO A 129 3.86 17.23 2.23
CA PRO A 129 3.56 18.63 2.49
C PRO A 129 2.98 18.76 3.90
N THR A 130 3.52 19.70 4.69
CA THR A 130 2.95 20.06 5.99
C THR A 130 1.84 21.09 5.81
N SER A 131 0.82 21.11 6.67
CA SER A 131 -0.34 22.02 6.56
C SER A 131 -0.01 23.52 6.55
N ASN A 132 1.24 23.91 6.80
CA ASN A 132 1.70 25.29 6.80
C ASN A 132 2.53 25.67 5.55
N LYS A 133 2.50 24.86 4.50
CA LYS A 133 3.12 25.21 3.21
C LYS A 133 2.17 26.03 2.37
N GLN A 134 2.69 27.06 1.68
CA GLN A 134 1.90 27.85 0.72
C GLN A 134 1.46 26.96 -0.45
N LEU A 135 0.32 27.29 -1.10
CA LEU A 135 -0.27 26.51 -2.19
C LEU A 135 0.70 26.22 -3.35
N HIS A 136 1.66 27.11 -3.62
CA HIS A 136 2.68 26.89 -4.65
C HIS A 136 3.65 25.76 -4.27
N GLN A 137 4.03 25.68 -2.99
CA GLN A 137 4.98 24.68 -2.51
C GLN A 137 4.39 23.27 -2.46
N SER A 138 3.07 23.14 -2.32
CA SER A 138 2.41 21.83 -2.43
C SER A 138 2.38 21.35 -3.88
N ALA A 139 2.14 22.24 -4.85
CA ALA A 139 2.18 21.90 -6.27
C ALA A 139 3.56 21.38 -6.72
N ASP A 140 4.63 22.00 -6.23
CA ASP A 140 6.02 21.56 -6.47
C ASP A 140 6.32 20.17 -5.89
N THR A 141 5.53 19.70 -4.92
CA THR A 141 5.70 18.35 -4.35
C THR A 141 5.13 17.26 -5.28
N PHE A 142 4.20 17.62 -6.18
CA PHE A 142 3.56 16.70 -7.12
C PHE A 142 4.21 16.70 -8.52
N CYS A 143 5.10 17.66 -8.81
CA CYS A 143 5.81 17.80 -10.08
C CYS A 143 7.25 17.28 -9.97
#